data_AF-A0A183CZK6-F1
#
_entry.id   AF-A0A183CZK6-F1
#
_cell.length_a   1.000
_cell.length_b   1.000
_cell.length_c   1.000
_cell.angle_alpha   90.00
_cell.angle_beta   90.00
_cell.angle_gamma   90.00
#
_symmetry.space_group_name_H-M   'P 1'
#
loop_
_entity.id
_entity.type
_entity.pdbx_description
1 polymer ?
#
loop_
_entity_poly.entity_id
_entity_poly.type
_entity_poly.pdbx_seq_one_letter_code
_entity_poly.pdbx_strand_id
1 'polypeptide(L)'
;MVATIRCFKEREIVRYALLFLWEAIAKRKKVQFSEILKLTVNGGKLMQKRLQDLWQKEKLTRYIAQLTENARTVQNLARVDPRLHPCNPKQ
;
A
#
# COMPACT_ATOMS: atom_id res chain seq x y z
N MET A 1 -10.89 5.44 5.45
CA MET A 1 -10.37 4.56 4.38
C MET A 1 -11.18 4.66 3.08
N VAL A 2 -12.49 4.40 3.08
CA VAL A 2 -13.33 4.54 1.86
C VAL A 2 -13.19 5.93 1.22
N ALA A 3 -13.45 7.00 1.98
CA ALA A 3 -13.34 8.37 1.50
C ALA A 3 -11.92 8.71 0.98
N THR A 4 -10.88 8.20 1.65
CA THR A 4 -9.48 8.37 1.25
C THR A 4 -9.20 7.75 -0.12
N ILE A 5 -9.62 6.50 -0.33
CA ILE A 5 -9.46 5.80 -1.62
C ILE A 5 -10.17 6.58 -2.73
N ARG A 6 -11.36 7.11 -2.43
CA ARG A 6 -12.12 7.91 -3.38
C ARG A 6 -11.40 9.20 -3.78
N CYS A 7 -10.99 9.98 -2.79
CA CYS A 7 -10.24 11.20 -2.99
C CYS A 7 -8.91 10.95 -3.75
N PHE A 8 -8.19 9.89 -3.40
CA PHE A 8 -6.92 9.53 -4.04
C PHE A 8 -7.08 9.17 -5.51
N LYS A 9 -8.19 8.52 -5.88
CA LYS A 9 -8.48 8.19 -7.27
C LYS A 9 -8.85 9.44 -8.07
N GLU A 10 -9.70 10.30 -7.53
CA GLU A 10 -10.11 11.55 -8.17
C GLU A 10 -8.95 12.53 -8.37
N ARG A 11 -8.01 12.59 -7.42
CA ARG A 11 -6.85 13.49 -7.47
C ARG A 11 -5.62 12.92 -8.16
N GLU A 12 -5.72 11.73 -8.77
CA GLU A 12 -4.61 11.03 -9.42
C GLU A 12 -3.34 10.98 -8.56
N ILE A 13 -3.48 10.61 -7.27
CA ILE A 13 -2.41 10.76 -6.26
C ILE A 13 -1.10 10.04 -6.64
N VAL A 14 -1.19 9.01 -7.47
CA VAL A 14 -0.05 8.22 -7.95
C VAL A 14 0.95 9.09 -8.71
N ARG A 15 0.52 10.12 -9.44
CA ARG A 15 1.43 11.04 -10.13
C ARG A 15 2.38 11.73 -9.16
N TYR A 16 1.87 12.18 -8.02
CA TYR A 16 2.67 12.78 -6.95
C TYR A 16 3.53 11.74 -6.22
N ALA A 17 3.00 10.53 -6.02
CA ALA A 17 3.73 9.44 -5.37
C ALA A 17 4.98 9.00 -6.15
N LEU A 18 5.00 9.15 -7.47
CA LEU A 18 6.17 8.81 -8.30
C LEU A 18 7.44 9.59 -7.91
N LEU A 19 7.30 10.87 -7.54
CA LEU A 19 8.44 11.70 -7.10
C LEU A 19 9.07 11.14 -5.81
N PHE A 20 8.23 10.79 -4.84
CA PHE A 20 8.69 10.18 -3.58
C PHE A 20 9.24 8.77 -3.80
N LEU A 21 8.64 8.00 -4.70
CA LEU A 21 9.09 6.66 -5.02
C LEU A 21 10.47 6.68 -5.69
N TRP A 22 10.69 7.62 -6.62
CA TRP A 22 11.98 7.88 -7.22
C TRP A 22 13.04 8.16 -6.15
N GLU A 23 12.76 9.13 -5.28
CA GLU A 23 13.69 9.55 -4.22
C GLU A 23 14.02 8.39 -3.26
N ALA A 24 13.00 7.64 -2.84
CA ALA A 24 13.17 6.50 -1.95
C ALA A 24 14.00 5.37 -2.59
N ILE A 25 13.79 5.09 -3.88
CA ILE A 25 14.57 4.08 -4.61
C ILE A 25 16.01 4.54 -4.77
N ALA A 26 16.24 5.80 -5.17
CA ALA A 26 17.58 6.35 -5.35
C ALA A 26 18.38 6.34 -4.04
N LYS A 27 17.74 6.67 -2.90
CA LYS A 27 18.39 6.62 -1.58
C LYS A 27 18.73 5.20 -1.12
N ARG A 28 17.87 4.22 -1.42
CA ARG A 28 18.05 2.83 -0.95
C ARG A 28 18.91 1.97 -1.86
N LYS A 29 18.88 2.23 -3.17
CA LYS A 29 19.54 1.38 -4.17
C LYS A 29 20.64 2.16 -4.89
N LYS A 30 21.87 1.66 -4.80
CA LYS A 30 23.01 2.14 -5.61
C LYS A 30 22.96 1.51 -7.01
N VAL A 31 21.94 1.85 -7.78
CA VAL A 31 21.71 1.34 -9.14
C VAL A 31 21.76 2.48 -10.16
N GLN A 32 21.89 2.12 -11.44
CA GLN A 32 21.91 3.10 -12.51
C GLN A 32 20.57 3.86 -12.61
N PHE A 33 20.63 5.11 -13.08
CA PHE A 33 19.46 5.98 -13.26
C PHE A 33 18.32 5.29 -14.04
N SER A 34 18.65 4.57 -15.12
CA SER A 34 17.69 3.83 -15.95
C SER A 34 16.91 2.77 -15.17
N GLU A 35 17.57 2.08 -14.24
CA GLU A 35 16.96 1.10 -13.36
C GLU A 35 16.07 1.75 -12.31
N ILE A 36 16.49 2.89 -11.73
CA ILE A 36 15.65 3.70 -10.82
C ILE A 36 14.37 4.12 -11.54
N LEU A 37 14.48 4.60 -12.78
CA LEU A 37 13.33 5.03 -13.58
C LEU A 37 12.38 3.85 -13.84
N LYS A 38 12.92 2.72 -14.27
CA LYS A 38 12.14 1.50 -14.52
C LYS A 38 11.40 1.03 -13.25
N LEU A 39 12.08 1.00 -12.10
CA LEU A 39 11.48 0.61 -10.83
C LEU A 39 10.39 1.60 -10.38
N THR A 40 10.63 2.89 -10.56
CA THR A 40 9.69 3.96 -10.20
C THR A 40 8.42 3.86 -11.05
N VAL A 41 8.56 3.73 -12.37
CA VAL A 41 7.41 3.58 -13.28
C VAL A 41 6.64 2.30 -12.98
N ASN A 42 7.32 1.17 -12.75
CA ASN A 42 6.66 -0.09 -12.42
C ASN A 42 5.94 -0.03 -11.07
N GLY A 43 6.55 0.59 -10.06
CA GLY A 43 5.91 0.80 -8.76
C GLY A 43 4.69 1.71 -8.87
N GLY A 44 4.76 2.79 -9.66
CA GLY A 44 3.61 3.64 -9.96
C GLY A 44 2.47 2.90 -10.66
N LYS A 45 2.78 2.09 -11.68
CA LYS A 45 1.78 1.23 -12.35
C LYS A 45 1.10 0.28 -11.36
N LEU A 46 1.87 -0.33 -10.45
CA LEU A 46 1.32 -1.20 -9.41
C LEU A 46 0.42 -0.44 -8.43
N MET A 47 0.83 0.75 -7.98
CA MET A 47 0.02 1.61 -7.11
C MET A 47 -1.29 2.02 -7.80
N GLN A 48 -1.22 2.42 -9.07
CA GLN A 48 -2.40 2.80 -9.86
C GLN A 48 -3.36 1.62 -10.01
N LYS A 49 -2.84 0.43 -10.31
CA LYS A 49 -3.64 -0.80 -10.39
C LYS A 49 -4.34 -1.09 -9.06
N ARG A 50 -3.61 -1.09 -7.94
CA ARG A 50 -4.21 -1.37 -6.61
C ARG A 50 -5.26 -0.33 -6.22
N LEU A 51 -5.03 0.94 -6.50
CA LEU A 51 -6.02 2.00 -6.24
C LEU A 51 -7.26 1.84 -7.12
N GLN A 52 -7.08 1.46 -8.39
CA GLN A 52 -8.18 1.15 -9.30
C GLN A 52 -8.99 -0.05 -8.82
N ASP A 53 -8.32 -1.14 -8.44
CA ASP A 53 -8.95 -2.37 -7.94
C ASP A 53 -9.80 -2.07 -6.70
N LEU A 54 -9.31 -1.21 -5.79
CA LEU A 54 -10.05 -0.76 -4.62
C LEU A 54 -11.24 0.14 -4.98
N TRP A 55 -11.05 1.09 -5.89
CA TRP A 55 -12.12 1.99 -6.33
C TRP A 55 -13.28 1.23 -7.00
N GLN A 56 -12.97 0.21 -7.79
CA GLN A 56 -13.96 -0.61 -8.50
C GLN A 56 -14.68 -1.64 -7.61
N LYS A 57 -14.33 -1.76 -6.31
CA LYS A 57 -15.04 -2.67 -5.42
C LYS A 57 -16.46 -2.15 -5.14
N GLU A 58 -17.45 -2.88 -5.67
CA GLU A 58 -18.89 -2.65 -5.48
C GLU A 58 -19.27 -2.44 -4.01
N LYS A 59 -18.67 -3.21 -3.09
CA LYS A 59 -18.85 -3.06 -1.63
C LYS A 59 -17.54 -2.75 -0.93
N LEU A 60 -16.89 -1.65 -1.31
CA LEU A 60 -15.60 -1.23 -0.75
C LEU A 60 -15.58 -1.20 0.79
N THR A 61 -16.65 -0.71 1.44
CA THR A 61 -16.75 -0.71 2.91
C THR A 61 -16.68 -2.13 3.50
N ARG A 62 -17.41 -3.08 2.91
CA ARG A 62 -17.40 -4.49 3.33
C ARG A 62 -16.04 -5.12 3.10
N TYR A 63 -15.40 -4.81 1.97
CA TYR A 63 -14.07 -5.29 1.66
C TYR A 63 -13.02 -4.75 2.66
N ILE A 64 -13.09 -3.46 3.01
CA ILE A 64 -12.21 -2.87 4.03
C ILE A 64 -12.46 -3.51 5.40
N ALA A 65 -13.72 -3.77 5.77
CA ALA A 65 -14.06 -4.46 7.01
C ALA A 65 -13.44 -5.87 7.02
N GLN A 66 -13.55 -6.62 5.92
CA GLN A 66 -12.92 -7.94 5.78
C GLN A 66 -11.39 -7.88 5.88
N LEU A 67 -10.75 -6.89 5.24
CA LEU A 67 -9.30 -6.68 5.37
C LEU A 67 -8.89 -6.35 6.82
N THR A 68 -9.71 -5.55 7.51
CA THR A 68 -9.50 -5.19 8.91
C THR A 68 -9.60 -6.40 9.82
N GLU A 69 -10.60 -7.25 9.60
CA GLU A 69 -10.79 -8.49 10.35
C GLU A 69 -9.64 -9.46 10.09
N ASN A 70 -9.29 -9.66 8.83
CA ASN A 70 -8.17 -10.50 8.43
C ASN A 70 -6.84 -10.02 9.06
N ALA A 71 -6.60 -8.72 9.14
CA ALA A 71 -5.39 -8.17 9.74
C ALA A 71 -5.31 -8.42 11.27
N ARG A 72 -6.44 -8.67 11.93
CA ARG A 72 -6.54 -8.93 13.38
C ARG A 72 -6.52 -10.40 13.75
N THR A 73 -6.57 -11.33 12.78
CA THR A 73 -6.58 -12.75 13.11
C THR A 73 -5.29 -13.15 13.81
N VAL A 74 -5.40 -13.97 14.87
CA VAL A 74 -4.25 -14.47 15.63
C VAL A 74 -3.21 -15.12 14.71
N GLN A 75 -3.68 -15.85 13.70
CA GLN A 75 -2.83 -16.50 12.70
C GLN A 75 -1.99 -15.51 11.89
N ASN A 76 -2.57 -14.37 11.50
CA ASN A 76 -1.84 -13.35 10.74
C ASN A 76 -0.92 -12.55 11.68
N LEU A 77 -1.39 -12.20 12.88
CA LEU A 77 -0.60 -11.50 13.89
C LEU A 77 0.64 -12.31 14.33
N ALA A 78 0.50 -13.63 14.49
CA ALA A 78 1.61 -14.52 14.85
C ALA A 78 2.70 -14.62 13.77
N ARG A 79 2.42 -14.21 12.53
CA ARG A 79 3.37 -14.20 11.42
C ARG A 79 4.10 -12.87 11.26
N VAL A 80 3.71 -11.85 12.02
CA VAL A 80 4.33 -10.51 11.97
C VAL A 80 5.61 -10.51 12.81
N ASP A 81 6.58 -9.64 12.48
CA ASP A 81 7.78 -9.44 13.29
C ASP A 81 7.38 -9.16 14.76
N PRO A 82 7.85 -9.96 15.74
CA PRO A 82 7.52 -9.78 17.15
C PRO A 82 7.86 -8.39 17.69
N ARG A 83 8.84 -7.69 17.09
CA ARG A 83 9.21 -6.30 17.44
C ARG A 83 8.13 -5.28 17.12
N LEU A 84 7.14 -5.64 16.31
CA LEU A 84 5.96 -4.81 16.05
C LEU A 84 4.91 -4.92 17.16
N HIS A 85 5.20 -5.68 18.23
CA HIS A 85 4.30 -5.97 19.34
C HIS A 85 2.90 -6.37 18.85
N PRO A 86 2.78 -7.34 17.91
CA PRO A 86 1.47 -7.75 17.36
C PRO A 86 0.59 -8.41 18.43
N CYS A 87 1.21 -8.94 19.49
CA CYS A 87 0.54 -9.46 20.68
C CYS A 87 0.46 -8.34 21.72
N ASN A 88 -0.74 -7.82 21.98
CA ASN A 88 -1.02 -7.25 23.29
C ASN A 88 -1.61 -8.37 24.15
N PRO A 89 -0.94 -8.81 25.23
CA PRO A 89 -1.42 -9.85 26.12
C PRO A 89 -2.49 -9.26 27.05
N LYS A 90 -3.76 -9.43 26.68
CA LYS A 90 -4.91 -9.42 27.60
C LYS A 90 -5.87 -10.47 27.01
N GLN A 91 -5.92 -11.70 27.55
CA GLN A 91 -6.78 -12.06 28.69
C GLN A 91 -8.13 -11.35 28.61
#